data_AF-A0A1Q7HKB9-F1
#
_entry.id   AF-A0A1Q7HKB9-F1
#
_cell.length_a   1.000
_cell.length_b   1.000
_cell.length_c   1.000
_cell.angle_alpha   90.00
_cell.angle_beta   90.00
_cell.angle_gamma   90.00
#
_symmetry.space_group_name_H-M   'P 1'
#
loop_
_entity.id
_entity.type
_entity.pdbx_description
1 polymer ?
#
loop_
_entity_poly.entity_id
_entity_poly.type
_entity_poly.pdbx_seq_one_letter_code
_entity_poly.pdbx_strand_id
1 'polypeptide(L)'
;MVLRDLDARSKRALARRLPWPYNGMVSDITSAAQACCNYLAASGLVCYTEVCGRQLFFGGDRRVANDKCFAKFVKYMGTGDLLALPLSFQGRNTRFYDVVRNGLVHQYFLKADRGGVTLTTRDPDGRRLGMFAKPNGELWFAVVPYFNVFAAALERARKSGVIAEVWKN
;
A
#
# COMPACT_ATOMS: atom_id res chain seq x y z
N MET A 1 11.61 -3.99 -20.24
CA MET A 1 11.67 -2.57 -19.82
C MET A 1 10.32 -2.18 -19.19
N VAL A 2 10.18 -2.33 -17.88
CA VAL A 2 8.90 -2.26 -17.10
C VAL A 2 8.67 -0.85 -16.49
N LEU A 3 9.40 0.16 -16.98
CA LEU A 3 9.45 1.52 -16.42
C LEU A 3 8.28 2.45 -16.80
N ARG A 4 7.33 2.02 -17.64
CA ARG A 4 6.41 2.95 -18.34
C ARG A 4 5.29 3.57 -17.48
N ASP A 5 4.94 3.00 -16.32
CA ASP A 5 3.75 3.46 -15.58
C ASP A 5 4.04 4.29 -14.33
N LEU A 6 5.30 4.33 -13.86
CA LEU A 6 5.65 5.13 -12.68
C LEU A 6 6.00 6.56 -13.09
N ASP A 7 5.14 7.52 -12.77
CA ASP A 7 5.46 8.94 -12.86
C ASP A 7 6.33 9.40 -11.67
N ALA A 8 7.61 9.02 -11.72
CA ALA A 8 8.58 9.33 -10.66
C ALA A 8 8.77 10.84 -10.46
N ARG A 9 8.60 11.65 -11.52
CA ARG A 9 8.71 13.12 -11.42
C ARG A 9 7.61 13.67 -10.51
N SER A 10 6.36 13.27 -10.76
CA SER A 10 5.23 13.68 -9.92
C SER A 10 5.36 13.14 -8.49
N LYS A 11 5.87 11.92 -8.29
CA LYS A 11 6.09 11.38 -6.93
C LYS A 11 7.14 12.18 -6.15
N ARG A 12 8.27 12.55 -6.78
CA ARG A 12 9.28 13.40 -6.14
C ARG A 12 8.75 14.80 -5.85
N ALA A 13 7.95 15.37 -6.75
CA ALA A 13 7.30 16.66 -6.52
C ALA A 13 6.30 16.60 -5.35
N LEU A 14 5.57 15.50 -5.20
CA LEU A 14 4.72 15.26 -4.03
C LEU A 14 5.55 15.14 -2.75
N ALA A 15 6.61 14.32 -2.76
CA ALA A 15 7.46 14.11 -1.60
C ALA A 15 7.99 15.42 -1.02
N ARG A 16 8.47 16.35 -1.88
CA ARG A 16 8.95 17.68 -1.43
C ARG A 16 7.89 18.54 -0.74
N ARG A 17 6.60 18.29 -0.99
CA ARG A 17 5.48 19.06 -0.41
C ARG A 17 4.91 18.43 0.85
N LEU A 18 5.33 17.21 1.19
CA LEU A 18 4.88 16.51 2.38
C LEU A 18 5.85 16.77 3.55
N PRO A 19 5.37 16.86 4.80
CA PRO A 19 6.25 16.91 5.95
C PRO A 19 6.87 15.54 6.24
N TRP A 20 7.92 15.53 7.07
CA TRP A 20 8.49 14.29 7.60
C TRP A 20 7.47 13.57 8.50
N PRO A 21 7.36 12.23 8.45
CA PRO A 21 8.08 11.26 7.62
C PRO A 21 7.38 10.89 6.30
N TYR A 22 6.23 11.51 5.97
CA TYR A 22 5.45 11.16 4.77
C TYR A 22 6.22 11.42 3.47
N ASN A 23 7.08 12.44 3.44
CA ASN A 23 8.01 12.67 2.32
C ASN A 23 9.02 11.53 2.13
N GLY A 24 9.57 10.99 3.22
CA GLY A 24 10.46 9.84 3.25
C GLY A 24 9.75 8.61 2.69
N MET A 25 8.54 8.32 3.16
CA MET A 25 7.73 7.20 2.66
C MET A 25 7.53 7.25 1.15
N VAL A 26 7.14 8.41 0.59
CA VAL A 26 6.98 8.56 -0.85
C VAL A 26 8.32 8.42 -1.59
N SER A 27 9.40 8.92 -1.02
CA SER A 27 10.74 8.84 -1.62
C SER A 27 11.28 7.41 -1.65
N ASP A 28 11.13 6.67 -0.55
CA ASP A 28 11.57 5.28 -0.42
C ASP A 28 10.88 4.39 -1.45
N ILE A 29 9.55 4.46 -1.53
CA ILE A 29 8.78 3.64 -2.49
C ILE A 29 9.09 4.04 -3.93
N THR A 30 9.29 5.35 -4.20
CA THR A 30 9.70 5.79 -5.54
C THR A 30 11.04 5.17 -5.92
N SER A 31 12.05 5.24 -5.05
CA SER A 31 13.37 4.67 -5.29
C SER A 31 13.33 3.14 -5.46
N ALA A 32 12.62 2.44 -4.58
CA ALA A 32 12.46 0.98 -4.65
C ALA A 32 11.77 0.55 -5.95
N ALA A 33 10.71 1.25 -6.37
CA ALA A 33 10.00 0.96 -7.61
C ALA A 33 10.88 1.25 -8.85
N GLN A 34 11.67 2.33 -8.85
CA GLN A 34 12.60 2.63 -9.94
C GLN A 34 13.72 1.60 -10.07
N ALA A 35 14.20 1.07 -8.95
CA ALA A 35 15.18 -0.01 -8.91
C ALA A 35 14.56 -1.40 -9.16
N CYS A 36 13.26 -1.49 -9.47
CA CYS A 36 12.52 -2.74 -9.64
C CYS A 36 12.54 -3.66 -8.40
N CYS A 37 12.75 -3.09 -7.21
CA CYS A 37 12.71 -3.79 -5.92
C CYS A 37 11.25 -4.02 -5.48
N ASN A 38 10.47 -4.74 -6.29
CA ASN A 38 9.02 -4.85 -6.15
C ASN A 38 8.57 -5.34 -4.77
N TYR A 39 9.25 -6.35 -4.21
CA TYR A 39 8.95 -6.87 -2.88
C TYR A 39 9.21 -5.87 -1.77
N LEU A 40 10.34 -5.18 -1.85
CA LEU A 40 10.68 -4.13 -0.88
C LEU A 40 9.66 -2.99 -0.95
N ALA A 41 9.29 -2.57 -2.16
CA ALA A 41 8.29 -1.54 -2.37
C ALA A 41 6.90 -1.97 -1.86
N ALA A 42 6.46 -3.19 -2.14
CA ALA A 42 5.19 -3.73 -1.64
C ALA A 42 5.19 -3.80 -0.11
N SER A 43 6.25 -4.34 0.49
CA SER A 43 6.39 -4.44 1.95
C SER A 43 6.36 -3.06 2.63
N GLY A 44 7.11 -2.10 2.07
CA GLY A 44 7.11 -0.72 2.54
C GLY A 44 5.72 -0.08 2.45
N LEU A 45 5.00 -0.25 1.33
CA LEU A 45 3.65 0.28 1.15
C LEU A 45 2.67 -0.28 2.19
N VAL A 46 2.76 -1.56 2.52
CA VAL A 46 1.90 -2.19 3.54
C VAL A 46 2.18 -1.59 4.91
N CYS A 47 3.44 -1.54 5.32
CA CYS A 47 3.84 -0.92 6.59
C CYS A 47 3.45 0.56 6.66
N TYR A 48 3.67 1.33 5.59
CA TYR A 48 3.31 2.74 5.53
C TYR A 48 1.80 2.97 5.55
N THR A 49 1.00 2.05 4.99
CA THR A 49 -0.47 2.08 5.10
C THR A 49 -0.91 1.95 6.56
N GLU A 50 -0.27 1.07 7.35
CA GLU A 50 -0.54 0.92 8.79
C GLU A 50 -0.17 2.18 9.57
N VAL A 51 1.06 2.65 9.36
CA VAL A 51 1.62 3.81 10.05
C VAL A 51 0.77 5.05 9.77
N CYS A 52 0.45 5.32 8.50
CA CYS A 52 -0.40 6.44 8.13
C CYS A 52 -1.80 6.30 8.74
N GLY A 53 -2.38 5.10 8.73
CA GLY A 53 -3.66 4.84 9.37
C GLY A 53 -3.65 5.16 10.86
N ARG A 54 -2.61 4.74 11.57
CA ARG A 54 -2.44 4.99 13.00
C ARG A 54 -2.28 6.48 13.30
N GLN A 55 -1.38 7.14 12.58
CA GLN A 55 -1.04 8.53 12.85
C GLN A 55 -2.19 9.47 12.50
N LEU A 56 -2.80 9.29 11.33
CA LEU A 56 -3.81 10.21 10.82
C LEU A 56 -5.19 10.02 11.45
N PHE A 57 -5.52 8.80 11.89
CA PHE A 57 -6.88 8.51 12.37
C PHE A 57 -6.96 8.05 13.82
N PHE A 58 -5.83 7.73 14.45
CA PHE A 58 -5.77 7.29 15.84
C PHE A 58 -4.72 8.06 16.65
N GLY A 59 -4.19 9.17 16.11
CA GLY A 59 -3.28 10.08 16.81
C GLY A 59 -1.99 9.42 17.30
N GLY A 60 -1.55 8.33 16.66
CA GLY A 60 -0.35 7.59 17.07
C GLY A 60 -0.58 6.54 18.17
N ASP A 61 -1.82 6.33 18.66
CA ASP A 61 -2.09 5.43 19.78
C ASP A 61 -1.67 3.99 19.44
N ARG A 62 -0.58 3.52 20.07
CA ARG A 62 0.02 2.18 19.87
C ARG A 62 -0.85 1.01 20.33
N ARG A 63 -1.90 1.27 21.12
CA ARG A 63 -2.84 0.23 21.60
C ARG A 63 -3.83 -0.20 20.53
N VAL A 64 -4.04 0.62 19.50
CA VAL A 64 -4.91 0.25 18.36
C VAL A 64 -4.22 -0.86 17.54
N ALA A 65 -4.94 -1.91 17.17
CA ALA A 65 -4.36 -2.98 16.37
C ALA A 65 -4.00 -2.51 14.95
N ASN A 66 -2.89 -3.03 14.39
CA ASN A 66 -2.38 -2.59 13.08
C ASN A 66 -3.38 -2.84 11.94
N ASP A 67 -4.15 -3.93 12.02
CA ASP A 67 -5.20 -4.28 11.06
C ASP A 67 -6.29 -3.19 11.00
N LYS A 68 -6.69 -2.65 12.15
CA LYS A 68 -7.64 -1.53 12.25
C LYS A 68 -7.06 -0.25 11.66
N CYS A 69 -5.80 0.05 11.96
CA CYS A 69 -5.10 1.21 11.39
C CYS A 69 -5.03 1.11 9.86
N PHE A 70 -4.57 -0.03 9.35
CA PHE A 70 -4.49 -0.34 7.94
C PHE A 70 -5.85 -0.19 7.24
N ALA A 71 -6.89 -0.86 7.77
CA ALA A 71 -8.23 -0.83 7.19
C ALA A 71 -8.80 0.60 7.15
N LYS A 72 -8.53 1.42 8.18
CA LYS A 72 -8.97 2.82 8.22
C LYS A 72 -8.29 3.64 7.11
N PHE A 73 -6.98 3.45 6.88
CA PHE A 73 -6.28 4.14 5.80
C PHE A 73 -6.73 3.65 4.42
N VAL A 74 -6.93 2.34 4.22
CA VAL A 74 -7.46 1.78 2.96
C VAL A 74 -8.82 2.37 2.60
N LYS A 75 -9.73 2.50 3.58
CA LYS A 75 -11.00 3.21 3.37
C LYS A 75 -10.78 4.66 2.94
N TYR A 76 -9.83 5.36 3.56
CA TYR A 76 -9.50 6.74 3.21
C TYR A 76 -8.84 6.90 1.83
N MET A 77 -8.10 5.89 1.36
CA MET A 77 -7.58 5.86 -0.02
C MET A 77 -8.69 5.77 -1.09
N GLY A 78 -9.94 5.49 -0.69
CA GLY A 78 -11.05 5.23 -1.61
C GLY A 78 -11.01 3.81 -2.18
N THR A 79 -10.24 2.91 -1.57
CA THR A 79 -10.07 1.52 -1.99
C THR A 79 -10.67 0.54 -0.96
N GLY A 80 -11.71 0.98 -0.24
CA GLY A 80 -12.39 0.20 0.80
C GLY A 80 -12.93 -1.15 0.32
N ASP A 81 -13.27 -1.26 -0.98
CA ASP A 81 -13.68 -2.50 -1.64
C ASP A 81 -12.66 -3.64 -1.43
N LEU A 82 -11.37 -3.31 -1.33
CA LEU A 82 -10.30 -4.27 -1.08
C LEU A 82 -10.52 -5.05 0.23
N LEU A 83 -11.13 -4.42 1.24
CA LEU A 83 -11.38 -5.06 2.53
C LEU A 83 -12.49 -6.11 2.47
N ALA A 84 -13.35 -6.03 1.46
CA ALA A 84 -14.47 -6.94 1.24
C ALA A 84 -14.18 -8.00 0.16
N LEU A 85 -13.02 -7.94 -0.51
CA LEU A 85 -12.64 -8.95 -1.48
C LEU A 85 -12.64 -10.33 -0.81
N PRO A 86 -13.41 -11.30 -1.34
CA PRO A 86 -13.37 -12.66 -0.84
C PRO A 86 -12.01 -13.24 -1.19
N LEU A 87 -11.15 -13.38 -0.19
CA LEU A 87 -9.83 -13.98 -0.36
C LEU A 87 -9.83 -15.36 0.29
N SER A 88 -9.48 -16.36 -0.51
CA SER A 88 -9.18 -17.70 0.00
C SER A 88 -7.67 -17.93 -0.02
N PHE A 89 -7.10 -18.23 1.13
CA PHE A 89 -5.70 -18.68 1.25
C PHE A 89 -5.71 -20.09 1.82
N GLN A 90 -5.11 -21.05 1.12
CA GLN A 90 -5.11 -22.48 1.49
C GLN A 90 -6.51 -23.05 1.77
N GLY A 91 -7.51 -22.66 0.96
CA GLY A 91 -8.90 -23.12 1.11
C GLY A 91 -9.65 -22.52 2.30
N ARG A 92 -9.07 -21.53 3.00
CA ARG A 92 -9.71 -20.81 4.11
C ARG A 92 -10.00 -19.37 3.72
N ASN A 93 -11.18 -18.89 4.08
CA ASN A 93 -11.49 -17.46 4.01
C ASN A 93 -10.51 -16.69 4.89
N THR A 94 -9.78 -15.76 4.29
CA THR A 94 -8.74 -14.96 4.92
C THR A 94 -9.06 -13.48 4.71
N ARG A 95 -8.70 -12.62 5.68
CA ARG A 95 -8.91 -11.18 5.55
C ARG A 95 -7.86 -10.56 4.64
N PHE A 96 -8.21 -9.48 3.95
CA PHE A 96 -7.30 -8.70 3.10
C PHE A 96 -5.97 -8.36 3.79
N TYR A 97 -6.06 -7.87 5.01
CA TYR A 97 -4.91 -7.54 5.83
C TYR A 97 -4.01 -8.76 6.10
N ASP A 98 -4.61 -9.92 6.36
CA ASP A 98 -3.86 -11.15 6.63
C ASP A 98 -3.19 -11.68 5.36
N VAL A 99 -3.80 -11.57 4.18
CA VAL A 99 -3.11 -11.97 2.93
C VAL A 99 -1.95 -11.03 2.63
N VAL A 100 -2.16 -9.73 2.77
CA VAL A 100 -1.15 -8.72 2.48
C VAL A 100 0.01 -8.77 3.47
N ARG A 101 -0.28 -8.84 4.78
CA ARG A 101 0.75 -8.89 5.82
C ARG A 101 1.33 -10.29 6.01
N ASN A 102 0.52 -11.35 6.07
CA ASN A 102 0.95 -12.73 6.39
C ASN A 102 1.30 -13.58 5.16
N GLY A 103 0.73 -13.29 3.98
CA GLY A 103 0.94 -14.06 2.75
C GLY A 103 1.92 -13.44 1.76
N LEU A 104 2.00 -12.11 1.70
CA LEU A 104 2.85 -11.36 0.75
C LEU A 104 4.08 -10.70 1.39
N VAL A 105 4.05 -10.38 2.69
CA VAL A 105 5.08 -9.53 3.35
C VAL A 105 5.73 -10.18 4.59
N HIS A 106 5.13 -11.21 5.20
CA HIS A 106 5.70 -11.85 6.40
C HIS A 106 6.89 -12.75 6.04
N GLN A 107 8.01 -12.56 6.74
CA GLN A 107 9.26 -13.31 6.59
C GLN A 107 10.03 -13.15 5.26
N TYR A 108 9.80 -12.11 4.45
CA TYR A 108 10.57 -11.88 3.21
C TYR A 108 10.51 -13.03 2.17
N PHE A 109 9.62 -14.00 2.36
CA PHE A 109 9.37 -15.09 1.43
C PHE A 109 7.90 -15.02 0.98
N LEU A 110 7.64 -15.07 -0.33
CA LEU A 110 6.30 -15.47 -0.75
C LEU A 110 6.09 -16.90 -0.29
N LYS A 111 4.95 -17.16 0.33
CA LYS A 111 4.40 -18.51 0.27
C LYS A 111 3.95 -18.70 -1.18
N ALA A 112 4.91 -19.21 -1.97
CA ALA A 112 4.99 -19.20 -3.42
C ALA A 112 3.98 -20.11 -4.13
N ASP A 113 2.97 -20.63 -3.44
CA ASP A 113 2.03 -21.56 -4.06
C ASP A 113 0.86 -20.84 -4.77
N ARG A 114 0.42 -19.63 -4.31
CA ARG A 114 -0.77 -18.95 -4.89
C ARG A 114 -0.78 -17.41 -4.86
N GLY A 115 0.33 -16.71 -5.12
CA GLY A 115 0.32 -15.24 -5.20
C GLY A 115 1.62 -14.61 -5.71
N GLY A 116 1.60 -13.30 -5.94
CA GLY A 116 2.76 -12.61 -6.49
C GLY A 116 2.77 -11.09 -6.28
N VAL A 117 3.96 -10.50 -6.38
CA VAL A 117 4.12 -9.04 -6.46
C VAL A 117 4.59 -8.69 -7.87
N THR A 118 3.92 -7.73 -8.48
CA THR A 118 4.29 -7.14 -9.77
C THR A 118 4.45 -5.64 -9.64
N LEU A 119 5.29 -5.04 -10.49
CA LEU A 119 5.44 -3.60 -10.51
C LEU A 119 4.19 -2.91 -11.09
N THR A 120 3.62 -3.47 -12.16
CA THR A 120 2.41 -2.99 -12.84
C THR A 120 1.53 -4.16 -13.29
N THR A 121 0.32 -3.88 -13.74
CA THR A 121 -0.64 -4.87 -14.22
C THR A 121 -1.54 -4.27 -15.30
N ARG A 122 -2.05 -5.13 -16.20
CA ARG A 122 -3.11 -4.79 -17.16
C ARG A 122 -4.51 -5.09 -16.61
N ASP A 123 -4.57 -5.81 -15.49
CA ASP A 123 -5.82 -6.14 -14.82
C ASP A 123 -6.57 -4.86 -14.40
N PRO A 124 -7.87 -4.71 -14.73
CA PRO A 124 -8.63 -3.51 -14.40
C PRO A 124 -8.68 -3.20 -12.89
N ASP A 125 -8.93 -4.20 -12.05
CA ASP A 125 -8.95 -4.04 -10.60
C ASP A 125 -7.55 -3.76 -10.06
N GLY A 126 -6.56 -4.44 -10.62
CA GLY A 126 -5.17 -4.20 -10.29
C GLY A 126 -4.71 -2.78 -10.64
N ARG A 127 -5.19 -2.20 -11.73
CA ARG A 127 -4.94 -0.81 -12.12
C ARG A 127 -5.69 0.20 -11.26
N ARG A 128 -6.89 -0.16 -10.78
CA ARG A 128 -7.73 0.72 -9.96
C ARG A 128 -7.27 0.75 -8.50
N LEU A 129 -6.94 -0.42 -7.95
CA LEU A 129 -6.76 -0.62 -6.51
C LEU A 129 -5.33 -0.98 -6.12
N GLY A 130 -4.51 -1.43 -7.08
CA GLY A 130 -3.19 -1.99 -6.76
C GLY A 130 -3.20 -3.44 -6.33
N MET A 131 -4.35 -4.11 -6.37
CA MET A 131 -4.47 -5.55 -6.10
C MET A 131 -5.54 -6.18 -6.96
N PHE A 132 -5.34 -7.44 -7.32
CA PHE A 132 -6.26 -8.20 -8.15
C PHE A 132 -6.09 -9.71 -7.93
N ALA A 133 -7.16 -10.47 -8.11
CA ALA A 133 -7.12 -11.92 -8.14
C ALA A 133 -7.02 -12.39 -9.59
N LYS A 134 -6.14 -13.35 -9.86
CA LYS A 134 -6.12 -14.06 -11.15
C LYS A 134 -7.19 -15.15 -11.19
N PRO A 135 -7.57 -15.62 -12.39
CA PRO A 135 -8.57 -16.70 -12.55
C PRO A 135 -8.25 -18.00 -11.79
N ASN A 136 -6.97 -18.27 -11.53
CA ASN A 136 -6.52 -19.44 -10.76
C ASN A 136 -6.57 -19.24 -9.23
N GLY A 137 -7.15 -18.13 -8.77
CA GLY A 137 -7.26 -17.79 -7.34
C GLY A 137 -5.99 -17.17 -6.75
N GLU A 138 -4.96 -16.88 -7.56
CA GLU A 138 -3.78 -16.17 -7.06
C GLU A 138 -4.08 -14.71 -6.76
N LEU A 139 -3.66 -14.22 -5.60
CA LEU A 139 -3.72 -12.79 -5.30
C LEU A 139 -2.42 -12.09 -5.68
N TRP A 140 -2.54 -10.98 -6.42
CA TRP A 140 -1.41 -10.21 -6.89
C TRP A 140 -1.43 -8.78 -6.37
N PHE A 141 -0.25 -8.29 -5.96
CA PHE A 141 -0.04 -6.91 -5.56
C PHE A 141 0.68 -6.15 -6.67
N ALA A 142 0.03 -5.12 -7.22
CA ALA A 142 0.58 -4.23 -8.22
C ALA A 142 1.10 -2.94 -7.56
N VAL A 143 2.44 -2.85 -7.43
CA VAL A 143 3.13 -1.80 -6.67
C VAL A 143 2.80 -0.40 -7.17
N VAL A 144 2.93 -0.13 -8.46
CA VAL A 144 2.73 1.23 -9.01
C VAL A 144 1.28 1.68 -8.85
N PRO A 145 0.25 0.90 -9.22
CA PRO A 145 -1.12 1.32 -8.98
C PRO A 145 -1.46 1.49 -7.49
N TYR A 146 -0.99 0.61 -6.60
CA TYR A 146 -1.20 0.79 -5.16
C TYR A 146 -0.51 2.05 -4.65
N PHE A 147 0.72 2.31 -5.09
CA PHE A 147 1.45 3.51 -4.73
C PHE A 147 0.76 4.78 -5.23
N ASN A 148 0.09 4.72 -6.37
CA ASN A 148 -0.68 5.85 -6.89
C ASN A 148 -1.84 6.23 -5.97
N VAL A 149 -2.64 5.26 -5.52
CA VAL A 149 -3.74 5.52 -4.58
C VAL A 149 -3.23 5.98 -3.21
N PHE A 150 -2.13 5.38 -2.73
CA PHE A 150 -1.47 5.78 -1.49
C PHE A 150 -0.98 7.23 -1.54
N ALA A 151 -0.25 7.60 -2.59
CA ALA A 151 0.25 8.96 -2.79
C ALA A 151 -0.88 9.99 -2.91
N ALA A 152 -1.96 9.65 -3.63
CA ALA A 152 -3.13 10.51 -3.75
C ALA A 152 -3.83 10.73 -2.39
N ALA A 153 -3.89 9.69 -1.55
CA ALA A 153 -4.42 9.80 -0.19
C ALA A 153 -3.57 10.71 0.69
N LEU A 154 -2.23 10.61 0.62
CA LEU A 154 -1.34 11.53 1.34
C LEU A 154 -1.49 12.97 0.87
N GLU A 155 -1.58 13.21 -0.45
CA GLU A 155 -1.81 14.54 -0.98
C GLU A 155 -3.15 15.12 -0.49
N ARG A 156 -4.20 14.30 -0.45
CA ARG A 156 -5.51 14.68 0.09
C ARG A 156 -5.42 15.00 1.58
N ALA A 157 -4.80 14.14 2.38
CA ALA A 157 -4.62 14.35 3.81
C ALA A 157 -3.85 15.65 4.12
N ARG A 158 -2.83 15.97 3.31
CA ARG A 158 -2.11 17.26 3.39
C ARG A 158 -3.03 18.44 3.08
N LYS A 159 -3.75 18.40 1.96
CA LYS A 159 -4.65 19.49 1.52
C LYS A 159 -5.78 19.74 2.51
N SER A 160 -6.26 18.70 3.18
CA SER A 160 -7.34 18.77 4.17
C SER A 160 -6.86 19.05 5.60
N GLY A 161 -5.56 19.27 5.82
CA GLY A 161 -5.02 19.54 7.16
C GLY A 161 -5.04 18.34 8.14
N VAL A 162 -5.26 17.12 7.63
CA VAL A 162 -5.27 15.88 8.44
C VAL A 162 -3.85 15.49 8.85
N ILE A 163 -2.87 15.77 8.00
CA ILE A 163 -1.46 15.65 8.36
C ILE A 163 -1.12 16.80 9.30
N ALA A 164 -0.89 16.49 10.58
CA ALA A 164 -0.36 17.44 11.54
C ALA A 164 1.10 17.81 11.21
N GLU A 165 1.49 19.06 11.45
CA GLU A 165 2.88 19.49 11.27
C GLU A 165 3.84 18.83 12.28
N VAL A 166 3.32 18.41 13.43
CA VAL A 166 4.08 17.71 14.48
C VAL A 166 3.68 16.24 14.50
N TRP A 167 4.64 15.37 14.17
CA TRP A 167 4.50 13.93 14.27
C TRP A 167 4.44 13.49 15.73
N LYS A 168 3.43 12.70 16.10
CA LYS A 168 3.28 12.18 17.47
C LYS A 168 3.95 10.80 17.57
N ASN A 169 5.03 10.73 18.35
CA ASN A 169 5.77 9.49 18.60
C ASN A 169 5.13 8.62 19.67
#